data_AF-A0A6V7JS41-F1
#
_entry.id   AF-A0A6V7JS41-F1
#
_cell.length_a   1.000
_cell.length_b   1.000
_cell.length_c   1.000
_cell.angle_alpha   90.00
_cell.angle_beta   90.00
_cell.angle_gamma   90.00
#
_symmetry.space_group_name_H-M   'P 1'
#
loop_
_entity.id
_entity.type
_entity.pdbx_description
1 polymer ?
#
loop_
_entity_poly.entity_id
_entity_poly.type
_entity_poly.pdbx_seq_one_letter_code
_entity_poly.pdbx_strand_id
1 'polypeptide(L)'
;NVCLRPWAFERIPNKMIRGLDNALIYTSTKEACLAACLNEHRFTCRSLEYNYVTLQCHLSDSDRRTTGQFVQFVDAQGVDYFENLCLK
;
A
#
# COMPACT_ATOMS: atom_id res chain seq x y z
N ASN A 1 -15.46 7.68 -7.58
CA ASN A 1 -15.39 6.43 -6.79
C ASN A 1 -15.58 6.77 -5.33
N VAL A 2 -16.71 6.42 -4.73
CA VAL A 2 -16.97 6.69 -3.30
C VAL A 2 -16.62 5.44 -2.50
N CYS A 3 -15.77 5.58 -1.48
CA CYS A 3 -15.48 4.53 -0.53
C CYS A 3 -16.62 4.42 0.48
N LEU A 4 -17.23 3.23 0.62
CA LEU A 4 -18.34 3.01 1.55
C LEU A 4 -17.87 2.68 2.99
N ARG A 5 -16.56 2.69 3.23
CA ARG A 5 -15.97 2.42 4.54
C ARG A 5 -15.74 3.73 5.30
N PRO A 6 -15.77 3.72 6.64
CA PRO A 6 -15.53 4.93 7.44
C PRO A 6 -14.13 5.53 7.22
N TRP A 7 -13.17 4.71 6.79
CA TRP A 7 -11.85 5.13 6.36
C TRP A 7 -11.42 4.33 5.13
N ALA A 8 -10.56 4.94 4.30
CA ALA A 8 -10.12 4.34 3.05
C ALA A 8 -9.01 3.29 3.22
N PHE A 9 -8.17 3.44 4.25
CA PHE A 9 -7.01 2.60 4.47
C PHE A 9 -6.87 2.16 5.92
N GLU A 10 -6.52 0.90 6.14
CA GLU A 10 -6.01 0.42 7.42
C GLU A 10 -4.48 0.59 7.44
N ARG A 11 -3.94 1.29 8.44
CA ARG A 11 -2.49 1.45 8.61
C ARG A 11 -1.94 0.39 9.56
N ILE A 12 -0.90 -0.31 9.12
CA ILE A 12 -0.13 -1.25 9.94
C ILE A 12 1.31 -0.74 10.04
N PRO A 13 1.71 -0.18 11.20
CA PRO A 13 3.01 0.46 11.33
C PRO A 13 4.17 -0.53 11.31
N ASN A 14 5.33 -0.09 10.79
CA ASN A 14 6.58 -0.88 10.76
C ASN A 14 6.45 -2.26 10.11
N LYS A 15 5.66 -2.35 9.05
CA LYS A 15 5.36 -3.59 8.32
C LYS A 15 5.44 -3.38 6.81
N MET A 16 5.70 -4.45 6.09
CA MET A 16 5.66 -4.50 4.62
C MET A 16 5.36 -5.91 4.10
N ILE A 17 4.93 -6.02 2.85
CA ILE A 17 4.91 -7.22 2.03
C ILE A 17 6.16 -7.23 1.16
N ARG A 18 7.07 -8.17 1.40
CA ARG A 18 8.34 -8.19 0.67
C ARG A 18 8.17 -8.63 -0.79
N GLY A 19 8.51 -7.74 -1.72
CA GLY A 19 8.79 -8.06 -3.12
C GLY A 19 7.58 -8.18 -4.04
N LEU A 20 6.42 -7.68 -3.62
CA LEU A 20 5.18 -7.64 -4.42
C LEU A 20 4.86 -6.20 -4.86
N ASP A 21 5.89 -5.46 -5.28
CA ASP A 21 5.78 -4.06 -5.68
C ASP A 21 5.46 -3.95 -7.18
N ASN A 22 4.31 -3.36 -7.52
CA ASN A 22 3.89 -3.14 -8.91
C ASN A 22 4.36 -1.78 -9.44
N ALA A 23 4.49 -0.78 -8.55
CA ALA A 23 4.98 0.54 -8.91
C ALA A 23 5.73 1.19 -7.74
N LEU A 24 6.78 1.95 -8.06
CA LEU A 24 7.52 2.77 -7.11
C LEU A 24 7.36 4.26 -7.47
N ILE A 25 7.03 5.08 -6.48
CA ILE A 25 6.90 6.52 -6.57
C ILE A 25 7.74 7.15 -5.45
N TYR A 26 8.26 8.35 -5.68
CA TYR A 26 8.92 9.15 -4.64
C TYR A 26 8.02 10.31 -4.25
N THR A 27 7.73 10.45 -2.97
CA THR A 27 6.87 11.52 -2.44
C THR A 27 7.26 11.86 -1.01
N SER A 28 7.17 13.14 -0.63
CA SER A 28 7.50 13.60 0.72
C SER A 28 6.40 13.35 1.75
N THR A 29 5.20 12.92 1.33
CA THR A 29 4.07 12.68 2.22
C THR A 29 3.40 11.34 1.96
N LYS A 30 2.95 10.69 3.05
CA LYS A 30 2.18 9.44 2.98
C LYS A 30 0.82 9.68 2.30
N GLU A 31 0.22 10.86 2.47
CA GLU A 31 -1.07 11.22 1.89
C GLU A 31 -1.03 11.18 0.35
N ALA A 32 0.06 11.65 -0.26
CA ALA A 32 0.25 11.55 -1.69
C ALA A 32 0.43 10.10 -2.15
N CYS A 33 1.07 9.25 -1.35
CA CYS A 33 1.17 7.82 -1.62
C CYS A 33 -0.21 7.13 -1.57
N LEU A 34 -1.01 7.41 -0.54
CA LEU A 34 -2.40 6.95 -0.42
C LEU A 34 -3.26 7.39 -1.62
N ALA A 35 -3.13 8.66 -2.02
CA ALA A 35 -3.84 9.20 -3.19
C ALA A 35 -3.39 8.53 -4.49
N ALA A 36 -2.10 8.22 -4.64
CA ALA A 36 -1.60 7.51 -5.82
C ALA A 36 -2.23 6.12 -5.95
N CYS A 37 -2.35 5.38 -4.85
CA CYS A 37 -3.02 4.07 -4.84
C CYS A 37 -4.51 4.17 -5.23
N LEU A 38 -5.25 5.15 -4.69
CA LEU A 38 -6.67 5.36 -5.04
C LEU A 38 -6.89 5.76 -6.50
N ASN A 39 -5.89 6.40 -7.12
CA ASN A 39 -5.93 6.87 -8.50
C ASN A 39 -5.16 5.96 -9.47
N GLU A 40 -4.68 4.80 -9.03
CA GLU A 40 -4.01 3.86 -9.91
C GLU A 40 -5.03 3.20 -10.85
N HIS A 41 -4.70 3.17 -12.13
CA HIS A 41 -5.59 2.67 -13.19
C HIS A 41 -4.99 1.51 -13.98
N ARG A 42 -3.68 1.27 -13.85
CA ARG A 42 -2.97 0.17 -14.52
C ARG A 42 -3.23 -1.17 -13.83
N PHE A 43 -3.50 -1.15 -12.53
CA PHE A 43 -3.85 -2.31 -11.72
C PHE A 43 -4.73 -1.89 -10.53
N THR A 44 -5.44 -2.84 -9.94
CA THR A 44 -6.20 -2.59 -8.71
C THR A 44 -5.23 -2.51 -7.53
N CYS A 45 -4.89 -1.30 -7.09
CA CYS A 45 -4.03 -1.12 -5.93
C CYS A 45 -4.74 -1.61 -4.65
N ARG A 46 -4.29 -2.74 -4.11
CA ARG A 46 -4.82 -3.36 -2.87
C ARG A 46 -4.08 -2.92 -1.64
N SER A 47 -2.80 -2.60 -1.77
CA SER A 47 -2.01 -2.08 -0.67
C SER A 47 -0.90 -1.16 -1.16
N LEU A 48 -0.27 -0.48 -0.22
CA LEU A 48 0.92 0.31 -0.45
C LEU A 48 1.81 0.33 0.79
N GLU A 49 3.05 0.75 0.58
CA GLU A 49 4.04 0.91 1.63
C GLU A 49 4.71 2.27 1.50
N TYR A 50 4.81 3.00 2.60
CA TYR A 50 5.49 4.29 2.64
C TYR A 50 6.69 4.24 3.56
N ASN A 51 7.88 4.45 3.00
CA ASN A 51 9.13 4.54 3.73
C ASN A 51 9.42 5.98 4.15
N TYR A 52 9.41 6.24 5.45
CA TYR A 52 9.60 7.58 6.02
C TYR A 52 11.03 8.10 5.93
N VAL A 53 12.01 7.23 5.66
CA VAL A 53 13.43 7.58 5.53
C VAL A 53 13.79 7.87 4.08
N THR A 54 13.42 6.97 3.16
CA THR A 54 13.77 7.08 1.74
C THR A 54 12.75 7.85 0.92
N LEU A 55 11.57 8.16 1.50
CA LEU A 55 10.44 8.80 0.82
C LEU A 55 9.90 7.98 -0.36
N GLN A 56 10.16 6.66 -0.34
CA GLN A 56 9.65 5.71 -1.31
C GLN A 56 8.23 5.30 -0.96
N CYS A 57 7.40 5.25 -1.99
CA CYS A 57 6.03 4.77 -1.98
C CYS A 57 5.94 3.59 -2.93
N HIS A 58 5.77 2.39 -2.39
CA HIS A 58 5.55 1.18 -3.19
C HIS A 58 4.05 0.89 -3.24
N LEU A 59 3.51 0.71 -4.45
CA LEU A 59 2.11 0.35 -4.67
C LEU A 59 2.02 -1.12 -5.09
N SER A 60 1.05 -1.85 -4.55
CA SER A 60 0.88 -3.27 -4.80
C SER A 60 -0.55 -3.63 -5.21
N ASP A 61 -0.68 -4.56 -6.14
CA ASP A 61 -1.94 -5.25 -6.46
C ASP A 61 -2.29 -6.37 -5.49
N SER A 62 -1.45 -6.57 -4.47
CA SER A 62 -1.55 -7.61 -3.45
C SER A 62 -1.77 -6.98 -2.07
N ASP A 63 -2.39 -7.75 -1.18
CA ASP A 63 -2.58 -7.46 0.23
C ASP A 63 -2.17 -8.68 1.09
N ARG A 64 -2.22 -8.54 2.42
CA ARG A 64 -1.81 -9.62 3.35
C ARG A 64 -2.64 -10.91 3.24
N ARG A 65 -3.76 -10.91 2.51
CA ARG A 65 -4.67 -12.05 2.32
C ARG A 65 -4.72 -12.51 0.86
N THR A 66 -3.88 -11.97 -0.02
CA THR A 66 -3.87 -12.33 -1.43
C THR A 66 -3.53 -13.82 -1.58
N THR A 67 -4.40 -14.54 -2.29
CA THR A 67 -4.28 -15.99 -2.52
C THR A 67 -3.61 -16.26 -3.87
N GLY A 68 -2.97 -17.42 -4.02
CA GLY A 68 -2.28 -17.81 -5.25
C GLY A 68 -0.86 -17.23 -5.39
N GLN A 69 -0.39 -16.44 -4.42
CA GLN A 69 0.97 -15.95 -4.33
C GLN A 69 1.51 -16.11 -2.90
N PHE A 70 2.82 -16.22 -2.75
CA PHE A 70 3.45 -16.30 -1.43
C PHE A 70 3.67 -14.89 -0.87
N VAL A 71 2.80 -14.48 0.06
CA VAL A 71 2.86 -13.16 0.69
C VAL A 71 3.75 -13.20 1.94
N GLN A 72 4.89 -12.50 1.88
CA GLN A 72 5.80 -12.37 3.03
C GLN A 72 5.52 -11.06 3.78
N PHE A 73 4.64 -11.11 4.77
CA PHE A 73 4.34 -9.96 5.63
C PHE A 73 5.33 -9.88 6.80
N VAL A 74 6.27 -8.93 6.72
CA VAL A 74 7.45 -8.86 7.61
C VAL A 74 7.55 -7.53 8.34
N ASP A 75 8.34 -7.49 9.41
CA ASP A 75 8.73 -6.24 10.07
C ASP A 75 9.64 -5.40 9.18
N ALA A 76 9.38 -4.10 9.15
CA ALA A 76 10.14 -3.12 8.38
C ALA A 76 10.15 -1.78 9.11
N GLN A 77 11.19 -1.54 9.91
CA GLN A 77 11.33 -0.29 10.67
C GLN A 77 11.38 0.92 9.74
N GLY A 78 10.56 1.94 10.04
CA GLY A 78 10.49 3.16 9.23
C GLY A 78 9.67 3.01 7.94
N VAL A 79 8.97 1.88 7.75
CA VAL A 79 8.02 1.65 6.66
C VAL A 79 6.66 1.33 7.25
N ASP A 80 5.63 2.03 6.79
CA ASP A 80 4.26 1.66 7.14
C ASP A 80 3.54 1.05 5.94
N TYR A 81 2.87 -0.06 6.19
CA TYR A 81 1.99 -0.73 5.25
C TYR A 81 0.56 -0.20 5.40
N PHE A 82 -0.13 0.00 4.28
CA PHE A 82 -1.51 0.46 4.24
C PHE A 82 -2.33 -0.46 3.34
N GLU A 83 -3.43 -1.00 3.88
CA GLU A 83 -4.35 -1.86 3.16
C GLU A 83 -5.54 -1.03 2.65
N ASN A 84 -5.80 -1.08 1.34
CA ASN A 84 -6.92 -0.37 0.72
C ASN A 84 -8.24 -1.07 1.03
N LEU A 85 -9.14 -0.38 1.73
CA LEU A 85 -10.46 -0.92 2.10
C LEU A 85 -11.56 -0.48 1.14
N CYS A 86 -11.23 0.31 0.12
CA CYS A 86 -12.16 0.84 -0.88
C CYS A 86 -12.24 -0.01 -2.14
N LEU A 87 -11.80 -1.26 -2.07
CA LEU A 87 -11.92 -2.22 -3.16
C LEU A 87 -13.41 -2.53 -3.42
N LYS A 88 -13.78 -2.62 -4.71
CA LYS A 88 -15.11 -3.04 -5.16
C LYS A 88 -15.17 -4.54 -5.34
#